data_AF-A0A661BNU9-F1
#
_entry.id   AF-A0A661BNU9-F1
#
_cell.length_a   1.000
_cell.length_b   1.000
_cell.length_c   1.000
_cell.angle_alpha   90.00
_cell.angle_beta   90.00
_cell.angle_gamma   90.00
#
_symmetry.space_group_name_H-M   'P 1'
#
loop_
_entity.id
_entity.type
_entity.pdbx_description
1 polymer ?
#
loop_
_entity_poly.entity_id
_entity_poly.type
_entity_poly.pdbx_seq_one_letter_code
_entity_poly.pdbx_strand_id
1 'polypeptide(L)'
;MRAQLTKYLTWLMGKPVQAKLPQRVLDTIRAQQEASEVLVGWLQLGAVFVFGLLYTVAPKTFSEDVAFEPVPWVLLAYFIFTVIRLVLAHQRRMPNWLIYVSVVADMMLLLGLIWSFHLQYEQPASFYLKAPTLLYVFIFIALRALHLEVRFIALAGIVAAIGWSLMVLYVVTID
;
A
#
# COMPACT_ATOMS: atom_id res chain seq x y z
N MET A 1 0.78 24.56 20.48
CA MET A 1 0.91 23.38 19.59
C MET A 1 0.09 23.45 18.29
N ARG A 2 -1.22 23.72 18.30
CA ARG A 2 -2.06 23.77 17.07
C ARG A 2 -1.56 24.71 15.96
N ALA A 3 -1.01 25.88 16.32
CA ALA A 3 -0.54 26.88 15.36
C ALA A 3 0.72 26.49 14.57
N GLN A 4 1.56 25.60 15.11
CA GLN A 4 2.75 25.13 14.40
C GLN A 4 2.40 24.01 13.42
N LEU A 5 1.48 23.12 13.80
CA LEU A 5 0.94 22.08 12.92
C LEU A 5 0.31 22.67 11.66
N THR A 6 -0.48 23.74 11.78
CA THR A 6 -1.08 24.42 10.62
C THR A 6 -0.04 25.03 9.69
N LYS A 7 1.09 25.53 10.21
CA LYS A 7 2.19 26.09 9.41
C LYS A 7 2.92 25.02 8.59
N TYR A 8 3.20 23.86 9.19
CA TYR A 8 3.80 22.73 8.46
C TYR A 8 2.82 22.13 7.44
N LEU A 9 1.52 22.02 7.79
CA LEU A 9 0.47 21.59 6.87
C LEU A 9 0.32 22.52 5.67
N THR A 10 0.40 23.84 5.86
CA THR A 10 0.32 24.81 4.73
C THR A 10 1.58 24.82 3.86
N TRP A 11 2.74 24.47 4.41
CA TRP A 11 3.97 24.32 3.62
C TRP A 11 3.95 23.02 2.79
N LEU A 12 3.51 21.91 3.38
CA LEU A 12 3.38 20.61 2.70
C LEU A 12 2.22 20.53 1.70
N MET A 13 1.09 21.20 1.98
CA MET A 13 -0.13 21.12 1.16
C MET A 13 -0.36 22.34 0.26
N GLY A 14 0.52 23.34 0.32
CA GLY A 14 0.31 24.65 -0.31
C GLY A 14 -0.73 25.50 0.44
N LYS A 15 -0.73 26.82 0.19
CA LYS A 15 -1.76 27.71 0.74
C LYS A 15 -3.14 27.20 0.28
N PRO A 16 -4.13 27.04 1.18
CA PRO A 16 -5.47 26.69 0.76
C PRO A 16 -5.91 27.77 -0.22
N VAL A 17 -6.18 27.37 -1.47
CA VAL A 17 -6.68 28.26 -2.51
C VAL A 17 -8.06 28.72 -2.04
N GLN A 18 -8.11 29.83 -1.31
CA GLN A 18 -9.33 30.49 -0.87
C GLN A 18 -10.07 31.18 -2.04
N ALA A 19 -9.58 31.01 -3.27
CA ALA A 19 -10.36 31.37 -4.44
C ALA A 19 -11.51 30.37 -4.57
N LYS A 20 -12.75 30.85 -4.48
CA LYS A 20 -13.93 30.10 -4.95
C LYS A 20 -13.68 29.70 -6.40
N LEU A 21 -13.10 28.52 -6.59
CA LEU A 21 -12.81 27.98 -7.91
C LEU A 21 -14.13 27.87 -8.68
N PRO A 22 -14.16 28.31 -9.96
CA PRO A 22 -15.34 28.14 -10.80
C PRO A 22 -15.74 26.66 -10.83
N GLN A 23 -17.03 26.38 -10.79
CA GLN A 23 -17.56 25.01 -10.74
C GLN A 23 -16.98 24.11 -11.84
N ARG A 24 -16.78 24.66 -13.04
CA ARG A 24 -16.14 23.97 -14.18
C ARG A 24 -14.75 23.42 -13.84
N VAL A 25 -13.94 24.15 -13.07
CA VAL A 25 -12.60 23.70 -12.68
C VAL A 25 -12.69 22.57 -11.67
N LEU A 26 -13.62 22.65 -10.71
CA LEU A 26 -13.85 21.58 -9.73
C LEU A 26 -14.32 20.27 -10.40
N ASP A 27 -15.21 20.37 -11.39
CA ASP A 27 -15.70 19.21 -12.15
C ASP A 27 -14.57 18.57 -12.96
N THR A 28 -13.66 19.39 -13.52
CA THR A 28 -12.49 18.89 -14.27
C THR A 28 -11.48 18.18 -13.36
N ILE A 29 -11.26 18.70 -12.15
CA ILE A 29 -10.39 18.08 -11.14
C ILE A 29 -10.96 16.72 -10.71
N ARG A 30 -12.27 16.64 -10.46
CA ARG A 30 -12.92 15.36 -10.10
C ARG A 30 -12.78 14.33 -11.22
N ALA A 31 -12.99 14.72 -12.47
CA ALA A 31 -12.82 13.83 -13.61
C ALA A 31 -11.37 13.31 -13.74
N GLN A 32 -10.37 14.15 -13.45
CA GLN A 32 -8.97 13.71 -13.42
C GLN A 32 -8.64 12.77 -12.24
N GLN A 33 -9.23 13.00 -11.07
CA GLN A 33 -9.05 12.11 -9.92
C GLN A 33 -9.64 10.72 -10.21
N GLU A 34 -10.85 10.64 -10.76
CA GLU A 34 -11.48 9.38 -11.17
C GLU A 34 -10.62 8.62 -12.19
N ALA A 35 -10.06 9.32 -13.19
CA ALA A 35 -9.19 8.69 -14.17
C ALA A 35 -7.88 8.18 -13.54
N SER A 36 -7.31 8.95 -12.61
CA SER A 36 -6.08 8.57 -11.89
C SER A 36 -6.29 7.35 -10.99
N GLU A 37 -7.45 7.26 -10.32
CA GLU A 37 -7.83 6.08 -9.52
C GLU A 37 -7.88 4.79 -10.36
N VAL A 38 -8.46 4.87 -11.56
CA VAL A 38 -8.52 3.73 -12.48
C VAL A 38 -7.13 3.34 -12.97
N LEU A 39 -6.28 4.31 -13.32
CA LEU A 39 -4.89 4.05 -13.74
C LEU A 39 -4.07 3.38 -12.63
N VAL A 40 -4.20 3.88 -11.39
CA VAL A 40 -3.54 3.27 -10.22
C VAL A 40 -4.06 1.86 -9.99
N GLY A 41 -5.37 1.62 -10.15
CA GLY A 41 -5.97 0.29 -10.08
C GLY A 41 -5.37 -0.68 -11.09
N TRP A 42 -5.22 -0.27 -12.34
CA TRP A 42 -4.60 -1.08 -13.39
C TRP A 42 -3.12 -1.35 -13.13
N LEU A 43 -2.38 -0.33 -12.68
CA LEU A 43 -0.96 -0.50 -12.36
C LEU A 43 -0.75 -1.47 -11.19
N GLN A 44 -1.61 -1.39 -10.18
CA GLN A 44 -1.56 -2.31 -9.04
C GLN A 44 -1.93 -3.74 -9.45
N LEU A 45 -2.94 -3.90 -10.32
CA LEU A 45 -3.27 -5.21 -10.89
C LEU A 45 -2.12 -5.78 -11.72
N GLY A 46 -1.46 -4.94 -12.52
CA GLY A 46 -0.24 -5.30 -13.25
C GLY A 46 0.89 -5.75 -12.32
N ALA A 47 1.11 -5.03 -11.21
CA ALA A 47 2.08 -5.43 -10.21
C ALA A 47 1.74 -6.80 -9.58
N VAL A 48 0.48 -7.05 -9.22
CA VAL A 48 0.02 -8.35 -8.69
C VAL A 48 0.33 -9.46 -9.69
N PHE A 49 0.03 -9.22 -10.97
CA PHE A 49 0.25 -10.19 -12.04
C PHE A 49 1.75 -10.49 -12.24
N VAL A 50 2.59 -9.44 -12.26
CA VAL A 50 4.05 -9.59 -12.37
C VAL A 50 4.60 -10.37 -11.17
N PHE A 51 4.23 -10.02 -9.94
CA PHE A 51 4.68 -10.75 -8.76
C PHE A 51 4.16 -12.20 -8.74
N GLY A 52 2.92 -12.43 -9.17
CA GLY A 52 2.37 -13.77 -9.32
C GLY A 52 3.14 -14.61 -10.33
N LEU A 53 3.49 -14.03 -11.48
CA LEU A 53 4.31 -14.71 -12.50
C LEU A 53 5.74 -14.97 -12.01
N LEU A 54 6.36 -13.99 -11.34
CA LEU A 54 7.68 -14.18 -10.75
C LEU A 54 7.65 -15.28 -9.70
N TYR A 55 6.62 -15.35 -8.87
CA TYR A 55 6.46 -16.42 -7.88
C TYR A 55 6.31 -17.80 -8.52
N THR A 56 5.58 -17.93 -9.63
CA THR A 56 5.38 -19.22 -10.29
C THR A 56 6.61 -19.69 -11.07
N VAL A 57 7.40 -18.77 -11.61
CA VAL A 57 8.61 -19.08 -12.40
C VAL A 57 9.85 -19.21 -11.54
N ALA A 58 9.92 -18.51 -10.41
CA ALA A 58 11.09 -18.53 -9.55
C ALA A 58 11.28 -19.91 -8.91
N PRO A 59 12.54 -20.41 -8.86
CA PRO A 59 12.84 -21.62 -8.11
C PRO A 59 12.54 -21.40 -6.63
N LYS A 60 11.72 -22.27 -6.03
CA LYS A 60 11.41 -22.22 -4.60
C LYS A 60 12.63 -22.65 -3.80
N THR A 61 13.01 -21.86 -2.81
CA THR A 61 14.19 -22.09 -1.94
C THR A 61 13.83 -22.68 -0.57
N PHE A 62 12.56 -23.05 -0.37
CA PHE A 62 12.05 -23.62 0.88
C PHE A 62 12.00 -25.16 0.77
N SER A 63 12.11 -25.84 1.91
CA SER A 63 11.99 -27.29 2.04
C SER A 63 10.64 -27.79 1.49
N GLU A 64 10.61 -28.94 0.81
CA GLU A 64 9.34 -29.55 0.32
C GLU A 64 8.38 -29.93 1.47
N ASP A 65 8.89 -30.02 2.70
CA ASP A 65 8.14 -30.40 3.91
C ASP A 65 7.40 -29.24 4.59
N VAL A 66 7.43 -28.02 4.05
CA VAL A 66 6.74 -26.87 4.66
C VAL A 66 5.23 -26.99 4.42
N ALA A 67 4.48 -27.28 5.49
CA ALA A 67 3.03 -27.48 5.43
C ALA A 67 2.23 -26.20 5.09
N PHE A 68 2.83 -25.01 5.16
CA PHE A 68 2.13 -23.74 4.94
C PHE A 68 2.98 -22.74 4.15
N GLU A 69 2.60 -22.48 2.90
CA GLU A 69 3.12 -21.38 2.07
C GLU A 69 2.15 -20.17 2.18
N PRO A 70 2.49 -19.08 2.87
CA PRO A 70 1.62 -17.90 3.00
C PRO A 70 1.50 -17.10 1.70
N VAL A 71 2.54 -17.16 0.84
CA VAL A 71 2.66 -16.32 -0.36
C VAL A 71 1.47 -16.48 -1.33
N PRO A 72 1.03 -17.71 -1.72
CA PRO A 72 -0.10 -17.87 -2.62
C PRO A 72 -1.41 -17.32 -2.04
N TRP A 73 -1.65 -17.51 -0.74
CA TRP A 73 -2.85 -17.02 -0.06
C TRP A 73 -2.89 -15.50 -0.03
N VAL A 74 -1.76 -14.89 0.31
CA VAL A 74 -1.61 -13.44 0.34
C VAL A 74 -1.75 -12.85 -1.06
N LEU A 75 -1.10 -13.43 -2.08
CA LEU A 75 -1.23 -12.99 -3.48
C LEU A 75 -2.68 -13.10 -3.96
N LEU A 76 -3.37 -14.19 -3.62
CA LEU A 76 -4.77 -14.38 -3.98
C LEU A 76 -5.68 -13.35 -3.28
N ALA A 77 -5.51 -13.14 -1.97
CA ALA A 77 -6.25 -12.14 -1.23
C ALA A 77 -6.01 -10.74 -1.80
N TYR A 78 -4.77 -10.42 -2.14
CA TYR A 78 -4.39 -9.14 -2.75
C TYR A 78 -4.95 -8.97 -4.16
N PHE A 79 -4.97 -10.04 -4.96
CA PHE A 79 -5.59 -10.05 -6.28
C PHE A 79 -7.09 -9.78 -6.18
N ILE A 80 -7.81 -10.52 -5.32
CA ILE A 80 -9.25 -10.34 -5.10
C ILE A 80 -9.53 -8.91 -4.63
N PHE A 81 -8.76 -8.43 -3.65
CA PHE A 81 -8.88 -7.07 -3.14
C PHE A 81 -8.69 -6.02 -4.24
N THR A 82 -7.65 -6.18 -5.06
CA THR A 82 -7.33 -5.28 -6.17
C THR A 82 -8.42 -5.29 -7.24
N VAL A 83 -8.98 -6.46 -7.58
CA VAL A 83 -10.08 -6.59 -8.54
C VAL A 83 -11.35 -5.92 -8.01
N ILE A 84 -11.74 -6.18 -6.76
CA ILE A 84 -12.89 -5.53 -6.12
C ILE A 84 -12.73 -4.01 -6.18
N ARG A 85 -11.54 -3.52 -5.81
CA ARG A 85 -11.23 -2.08 -5.84
C ARG A 85 -11.33 -1.52 -7.25
N LEU A 86 -10.77 -2.20 -8.25
CA LEU A 86 -10.80 -1.77 -9.65
C LEU A 86 -12.22 -1.72 -10.22
N VAL A 87 -13.07 -2.69 -9.87
CA VAL A 87 -14.48 -2.72 -10.26
C VAL A 87 -15.25 -1.56 -9.62
N LEU A 88 -15.01 -1.27 -8.34
CA LEU A 88 -15.61 -0.13 -7.64
C LEU A 88 -15.16 1.22 -8.22
N ALA A 89 -13.90 1.34 -8.62
CA ALA A 89 -13.36 2.51 -9.31
C ALA A 89 -14.06 2.74 -10.66
N HIS A 90 -14.25 1.68 -11.46
CA HIS A 90 -14.99 1.79 -12.73
C HIS A 90 -16.45 2.18 -12.55
N GLN A 91 -17.08 1.75 -11.46
CA GLN A 91 -18.46 2.10 -11.15
C GLN A 91 -18.62 3.56 -10.66
N ARG A 92 -17.55 4.34 -10.53
CA ARG A 92 -17.54 5.70 -9.92
C ARG A 92 -18.19 5.74 -8.53
N ARG A 93 -18.13 4.61 -7.82
CA ARG A 93 -18.73 4.43 -6.49
C ARG A 93 -17.67 4.34 -5.40
N MET A 94 -16.52 4.99 -5.58
CA MET A 94 -15.49 5.03 -4.54
C MET A 94 -15.70 6.23 -3.63
N PRO A 95 -16.41 6.10 -2.50
CA PRO A 95 -16.37 7.13 -1.49
C PRO A 95 -14.94 7.22 -0.94
N ASN A 96 -14.47 8.44 -0.67
CA ASN A 96 -13.08 8.69 -0.24
C ASN A 96 -12.63 7.80 0.93
N TRP A 97 -13.53 7.41 1.85
CA TRP A 97 -13.22 6.51 2.97
C TRP A 97 -12.68 5.15 2.52
N LEU A 98 -13.19 4.61 1.40
CA LEU A 98 -12.82 3.30 0.88
C LEU A 98 -11.37 3.31 0.36
N ILE A 99 -10.91 4.46 -0.14
CA ILE A 99 -9.51 4.65 -0.55
C ILE A 99 -8.59 4.56 0.66
N TYR A 100 -8.93 5.21 1.78
CA TYR A 100 -8.15 5.10 3.03
C TYR A 100 -8.08 3.66 3.53
N VAL A 101 -9.21 2.94 3.54
CA VAL A 101 -9.26 1.52 3.92
C VAL A 101 -8.37 0.69 3.00
N SER A 102 -8.37 0.98 1.70
CA SER A 102 -7.53 0.26 0.75
C SER A 102 -6.03 0.46 1.00
N VAL A 103 -5.61 1.67 1.36
CA VAL A 103 -4.21 1.95 1.70
C VAL A 103 -3.78 1.15 2.92
N VAL A 104 -4.64 1.10 3.95
CA VAL A 104 -4.36 0.32 5.16
C VAL A 104 -4.31 -1.17 4.85
N ALA A 105 -5.29 -1.68 4.09
CA ALA A 105 -5.34 -3.09 3.71
C ALA A 105 -4.11 -3.52 2.90
N ASP A 106 -3.70 -2.72 1.92
CA ASP A 106 -2.51 -2.95 1.10
C ASP A 106 -1.24 -3.06 1.97
N MET A 107 -1.08 -2.18 2.96
CA MET A 107 0.04 -2.24 3.90
C MET A 107 -0.03 -3.42 4.86
N MET A 108 -1.20 -3.71 5.43
CA MET A 108 -1.37 -4.83 6.35
C MET A 108 -1.08 -6.16 5.66
N LEU A 109 -1.52 -6.30 4.41
CA LEU A 109 -1.28 -7.49 3.61
C LEU A 109 0.21 -7.67 3.31
N LEU A 110 0.90 -6.59 2.91
CA LEU A 110 2.32 -6.63 2.61
C LEU A 110 3.19 -6.87 3.86
N LEU A 111 2.91 -6.18 4.96
CA LEU A 111 3.65 -6.37 6.21
C LEU A 111 3.37 -7.75 6.82
N GLY A 112 2.12 -8.23 6.76
CA GLY A 112 1.75 -9.57 7.18
C GLY A 112 2.47 -10.65 6.37
N LEU A 113 2.66 -10.44 5.07
CA LEU A 113 3.46 -11.33 4.22
C LEU A 113 4.92 -11.36 4.67
N ILE A 114 5.54 -10.19 4.85
CA ILE A 114 6.94 -10.09 5.28
C ILE A 114 7.12 -10.76 6.63
N TRP A 115 6.18 -10.51 7.55
CA TRP A 115 6.14 -11.18 8.85
C TRP A 115 6.02 -12.69 8.66
N SER A 116 5.16 -13.20 7.79
CA SER A 116 4.99 -14.66 7.61
C SER A 116 6.27 -15.40 7.16
N PHE A 117 7.27 -14.72 6.60
CA PHE A 117 8.51 -15.36 6.17
C PHE A 117 9.35 -15.94 7.30
N HIS A 118 9.42 -15.30 8.48
CA HIS A 118 10.20 -15.91 9.57
C HIS A 118 9.56 -17.22 10.06
N LEU A 119 8.23 -17.32 10.00
CA LEU A 119 7.49 -18.56 10.28
C LEU A 119 7.72 -19.61 9.19
N GLN A 120 7.65 -19.21 7.91
CA GLN A 120 7.79 -20.12 6.78
C GLN A 120 9.21 -20.72 6.66
N TYR A 121 10.24 -19.94 6.98
CA TYR A 121 11.64 -20.37 6.94
C TYR A 121 12.16 -20.92 8.28
N GLU A 122 11.31 -20.96 9.32
CA GLU A 122 11.71 -21.33 10.69
C GLU A 122 12.95 -20.57 11.19
N GLN A 123 13.04 -19.29 10.80
CA GLN A 123 14.16 -18.41 11.14
C GLN A 123 13.77 -17.43 12.26
N PRO A 124 14.75 -16.85 12.98
CA PRO A 124 14.49 -15.78 13.94
C PRO A 124 13.80 -14.58 13.25
N ALA A 125 13.02 -13.82 14.02
CA ALA A 125 12.24 -12.71 13.48
C ALA A 125 13.15 -11.63 12.85
N SER A 126 14.38 -11.47 13.34
CA SER A 126 15.40 -10.60 12.75
C SER A 126 15.78 -10.93 11.30
N PHE A 127 15.42 -12.11 10.76
CA PHE A 127 15.67 -12.48 9.36
C PHE A 127 15.01 -11.52 8.38
N TYR A 128 13.73 -11.17 8.58
CA TYR A 128 13.02 -10.30 7.65
C TYR A 128 13.53 -8.86 7.64
N LEU A 129 14.24 -8.41 8.69
CA LEU A 129 14.85 -7.07 8.74
C LEU A 129 16.04 -6.93 7.78
N LYS A 130 16.66 -8.05 7.40
CA LYS A 130 17.79 -8.12 6.48
C LYS A 130 17.35 -8.36 5.03
N ALA A 131 16.09 -8.75 4.85
CA ALA A 131 15.55 -9.11 3.55
C ALA A 131 15.24 -7.85 2.70
N PRO A 132 15.40 -7.92 1.37
CA PRO A 132 15.07 -6.82 0.48
C PRO A 132 13.56 -6.57 0.35
N THR A 133 12.71 -7.39 0.96
CA THR A 133 11.24 -7.34 0.87
C THR A 133 10.67 -6.05 1.48
N LEU A 134 11.39 -5.40 2.40
CA LEU A 134 11.07 -4.04 2.86
C LEU A 134 10.95 -3.04 1.69
N LEU A 135 11.72 -3.23 0.61
CA LEU A 135 11.67 -2.35 -0.57
C LEU A 135 10.28 -2.33 -1.21
N TYR A 136 9.48 -3.37 -1.05
CA TYR A 136 8.12 -3.43 -1.58
C TYR A 136 7.19 -2.43 -0.89
N VAL A 137 7.43 -2.09 0.39
CA VAL A 137 6.73 -0.99 1.08
C VAL A 137 6.88 0.31 0.28
N PHE A 138 8.11 0.62 -0.14
CA PHE A 138 8.40 1.84 -0.90
C PHE A 138 7.82 1.79 -2.31
N ILE A 139 7.81 0.63 -2.96
CA ILE A 139 7.11 0.45 -4.24
C ILE A 139 5.64 0.82 -4.09
N PHE A 140 4.95 0.31 -3.06
CA PHE A 140 3.54 0.64 -2.82
C PHE A 140 3.29 2.11 -2.54
N ILE A 141 4.18 2.76 -1.79
CA ILE A 141 4.12 4.21 -1.54
C ILE A 141 4.34 4.99 -2.85
N ALA A 142 5.31 4.59 -3.66
CA ALA A 142 5.60 5.22 -4.96
C ALA A 142 4.43 5.05 -5.93
N LEU A 143 3.83 3.86 -5.99
CA LEU A 143 2.62 3.60 -6.75
C LEU A 143 1.45 4.50 -6.28
N ARG A 144 1.37 4.78 -4.97
CA ARG A 144 0.38 5.72 -4.44
C ARG A 144 0.67 7.17 -4.83
N ALA A 145 1.93 7.52 -5.06
CA ALA A 145 2.30 8.87 -5.49
C ALA A 145 1.71 9.25 -6.86
N LEU A 146 1.37 8.25 -7.68
CA LEU A 146 0.63 8.46 -8.94
C LEU A 146 -0.79 8.99 -8.73
N HIS A 147 -1.37 8.85 -7.55
CA HIS A 147 -2.72 9.31 -7.24
C HIS A 147 -2.83 10.86 -7.19
N LEU A 148 -1.74 11.62 -7.38
CA LEU A 148 -1.71 13.10 -7.33
C LEU A 148 -2.33 13.72 -6.06
N GLU A 149 -2.53 12.92 -5.02
CA GLU A 149 -3.11 13.33 -3.75
C GLU A 149 -2.15 13.02 -2.62
N VAL A 150 -1.48 14.08 -2.14
CA VAL A 150 -0.48 14.02 -1.06
C VAL A 150 -1.01 13.32 0.18
N ARG A 151 -2.32 13.44 0.46
CA ARG A 151 -2.98 12.84 1.62
C ARG A 151 -2.84 11.32 1.68
N PHE A 152 -3.01 10.63 0.55
CA PHE A 152 -2.94 9.16 0.52
C PHE A 152 -1.50 8.66 0.58
N ILE A 153 -0.56 9.40 0.00
CA ILE A 153 0.87 9.12 0.10
C ILE A 153 1.32 9.24 1.56
N ALA A 154 0.93 10.33 2.22
CA ALA A 154 1.23 10.57 3.63
C ALA A 154 0.61 9.50 4.53
N LEU A 155 -0.65 9.09 4.29
CA LEU A 155 -1.26 7.99 5.02
C LEU A 155 -0.47 6.69 4.83
N ALA A 156 -0.15 6.32 3.59
CA ALA A 156 0.60 5.11 3.29
C ALA A 156 1.95 5.09 4.01
N GLY A 157 2.68 6.22 4.00
CA GLY A 157 3.94 6.37 4.71
C GLY A 157 3.80 6.26 6.23
N ILE A 158 2.76 6.85 6.83
CA ILE A 158 2.50 6.75 8.28
C ILE A 158 2.15 5.30 8.67
N VAL A 159 1.26 4.66 7.92
CA VAL A 159 0.87 3.26 8.18
C VAL A 159 2.07 2.34 8.03
N ALA A 160 2.89 2.54 6.99
CA ALA A 160 4.13 1.81 6.79
C ALA A 160 5.12 2.00 7.95
N ALA A 161 5.34 3.25 8.40
CA ALA A 161 6.24 3.55 9.50
C ALA A 161 5.78 2.91 10.81
N ILE A 162 4.47 2.99 11.11
CA ILE A 162 3.88 2.35 12.30
C ILE A 162 4.04 0.84 12.20
N GLY A 163 3.62 0.24 11.09
CA GLY A 163 3.66 -1.20 10.90
C GLY A 163 5.08 -1.76 10.94
N TRP A 164 6.05 -1.07 10.32
CA TRP A 164 7.45 -1.45 10.41
C TRP A 164 8.01 -1.30 11.83
N SER A 165 7.66 -0.23 12.54
CA SER A 165 8.07 -0.05 13.94
C SER A 165 7.52 -1.15 14.84
N LEU A 166 6.28 -1.59 14.62
CA LEU A 166 5.69 -2.73 15.33
C LEU A 166 6.42 -4.03 15.02
N MET A 167 6.84 -4.26 13.76
CA MET A 167 7.64 -5.43 13.40
C MET A 167 9.03 -5.40 14.05
N VAL A 168 9.68 -4.24 14.11
CA VAL A 168 10.96 -4.08 14.82
C VAL A 168 10.78 -4.33 16.30
N LEU A 169 9.72 -3.78 16.91
CA LEU A 169 9.41 -4.02 18.32
C LEU A 169 9.15 -5.50 18.59
N TYR A 170 8.42 -6.18 17.70
CA TYR A 170 8.20 -7.62 17.75
C TYR A 170 9.53 -8.38 17.77
N VAL A 171 10.49 -8.05 16.89
CA VAL A 171 11.84 -8.66 16.91
C VAL A 171 12.50 -8.44 18.27
N VAL A 172 12.56 -7.20 18.75
CA VAL A 172 13.25 -6.85 20.01
C VAL A 172 12.62 -7.54 21.24
N THR A 173 11.33 -7.87 21.19
CA THR A 173 10.64 -8.54 22.31
C THR A 173 10.75 -10.06 22.29
N ILE A 174 11.01 -10.68 21.14
CA ILE A 174 10.94 -12.14 20.96
C ILE A 174 12.31 -12.76 20.70
N ASP A 175 13.19 -12.06 19.96
CA ASP A 175 14.59 -12.42 19.78
C ASP A 175 15.45 -11.80 20.91
#